data_AF-A0A7C4PRB4-F1
#
_entry.id   AF-A0A7C4PRB4-F1
#
_cell.length_a   1.000
_cell.length_b   1.000
_cell.length_c   1.000
_cell.angle_alpha   90.00
_cell.angle_beta   90.00
_cell.angle_gamma   90.00
#
_symmetry.space_group_name_H-M   'P 1'
#
loop_
_entity.id
_entity.type
_entity.pdbx_description
1 polymer ?
#
loop_
_entity_poly.entity_id
_entity_poly.type
_entity_poly.pdbx_seq_one_letter_code
_entity_poly.pdbx_strand_id
1 'polypeptide(L)'
;MAKRKDDLWLAADALARSLTAAARGGTSEPAAAPGMDPESVREHFARALDVLRGGGDPRKVAELPALFQEAFIRIWEEARETDPLLDLARLSGDAGVQKSLRRVLHRLRSAGVDLADPPGSRPSVLQRAAAEEERPVPCFLTETSAEGSESVIIARYVRGGVAVAQAILNDEVGLVEFEGSVVGRSRYREIQRTMEQEEEGRWLEIPYAEARQRLDRGADRSREKGRALPEKYMELSVHFPKVEPAPLPSAREMFPRDSLAPDLLEKSASLLDRIEFGLWRPAQTFMNAMVEKLEEIRQSQVIISDEQRMEQVRRLLETAADRMLEDAEERRRFQERLFSMAVYLERQGRSEAARQAAAAAWPLSDPDFQPSTHPFFSRLARLGFLPPEQIVEHMKADSPDIQSEGEGVGAEPEEEQAAKNPGGRIILS
;
A
#
# COMPACT_ATOMS: atom_id res chain seq x y z
N MET A 1 -35.10 -30.37 -38.38
CA MET A 1 -34.72 -30.19 -36.96
C MET A 1 -35.64 -29.23 -36.19
N ALA A 2 -36.22 -28.20 -36.80
CA ALA A 2 -37.16 -27.28 -36.13
C ALA A 2 -38.45 -27.97 -35.63
N LYS A 3 -39.11 -28.75 -36.51
CA LYS A 3 -40.37 -29.47 -36.19
C LYS A 3 -40.30 -30.34 -34.92
N ARG A 4 -39.19 -31.06 -34.73
CA ARG A 4 -38.97 -31.96 -33.58
C ARG A 4 -38.81 -31.24 -32.23
N LYS A 5 -38.42 -29.96 -32.23
CA LYS A 5 -38.29 -29.16 -31.01
C LYS A 5 -39.63 -28.55 -30.58
N ASP A 6 -40.46 -28.17 -31.55
CA ASP A 6 -41.80 -27.65 -31.29
C ASP A 6 -42.71 -28.76 -30.73
N ASP A 7 -42.56 -29.99 -31.24
CA ASP A 7 -43.29 -31.18 -30.75
C ASP A 7 -42.97 -31.51 -29.27
N LEU A 8 -41.71 -31.37 -28.85
CA LEU A 8 -41.29 -31.64 -27.47
C LEU A 8 -41.77 -30.55 -26.49
N TRP A 9 -41.80 -29.30 -26.95
CA TRP A 9 -42.30 -28.18 -26.15
C TRP A 9 -43.81 -28.29 -25.89
N LEU A 10 -44.58 -28.62 -26.94
CA LEU A 10 -46.02 -28.87 -26.82
C LEU A 10 -46.33 -30.09 -25.94
N ALA A 11 -45.51 -31.13 -26.01
CA ALA A 11 -45.67 -32.32 -25.18
C ALA A 11 -45.42 -32.03 -23.68
N ALA A 12 -44.37 -31.27 -23.34
CA ALA A 12 -44.09 -30.88 -21.95
C ALA A 12 -45.21 -30.00 -21.37
N ASP A 13 -45.76 -29.09 -22.17
CA ASP A 13 -46.87 -28.23 -21.79
C ASP A 13 -48.19 -29.01 -21.59
N ALA A 14 -48.48 -29.97 -22.47
CA ALA A 14 -49.61 -30.89 -22.30
C ALA A 14 -49.46 -31.75 -21.03
N LEU A 15 -48.26 -32.28 -20.77
CA LEU A 15 -47.97 -33.05 -19.56
C LEU A 15 -48.09 -32.22 -18.29
N ALA A 16 -47.61 -30.97 -18.29
CA ALA A 16 -47.75 -30.06 -17.15
C ALA A 16 -49.23 -29.83 -16.79
N ARG A 17 -50.09 -29.63 -17.80
CA ARG A 17 -51.54 -29.51 -17.61
C ARG A 17 -52.17 -30.79 -17.06
N SER A 18 -51.83 -31.95 -17.63
CA SER A 18 -52.34 -33.24 -17.17
C SER A 18 -51.93 -33.54 -15.72
N LEU A 19 -50.67 -33.27 -15.35
CA LEU A 19 -50.17 -33.44 -13.98
C LEU A 19 -50.91 -32.52 -13.00
N THR A 20 -51.07 -31.24 -13.36
CA THR A 20 -51.78 -30.26 -12.52
C THR A 20 -53.27 -30.62 -12.35
N ALA A 21 -53.92 -31.09 -13.40
CA ALA A 21 -55.31 -31.56 -13.34
C ALA A 21 -55.48 -32.80 -12.47
N ALA A 22 -54.57 -33.78 -12.60
CA ALA A 22 -54.57 -35.00 -11.80
C ALA A 22 -54.24 -34.75 -10.32
N ALA A 23 -53.36 -33.79 -10.03
CA ALA A 23 -53.02 -33.39 -8.67
C ALA A 23 -54.21 -32.77 -7.92
N ARG A 24 -55.12 -32.09 -8.64
CA ARG A 24 -56.35 -31.48 -8.09
C ARG A 24 -57.52 -32.45 -7.95
N GLY A 25 -57.29 -33.76 -8.13
CA GLY A 25 -58.31 -34.80 -7.98
C GLY A 25 -59.12 -35.09 -9.25
N GLY A 26 -58.75 -34.54 -10.40
CA GLY A 26 -59.33 -34.92 -11.69
C GLY A 26 -58.80 -36.26 -12.20
N THR A 27 -59.61 -37.01 -12.94
CA THR A 27 -59.14 -38.16 -13.73
C THR A 27 -58.49 -37.63 -15.01
N SER A 28 -57.18 -37.39 -14.99
CA SER A 28 -56.42 -37.08 -16.20
C SER A 28 -55.54 -38.26 -16.57
N GLU A 29 -55.68 -38.75 -17.80
CA GLU A 29 -54.68 -39.61 -18.41
C GLU A 29 -53.42 -38.80 -18.76
N PRO A 30 -52.24 -39.45 -18.82
CA PRO A 30 -51.02 -38.77 -19.27
C PRO A 30 -51.15 -38.35 -20.73
N ALA A 31 -50.74 -37.11 -21.03
CA ALA A 31 -50.59 -36.67 -22.41
C ALA A 31 -49.55 -37.53 -23.15
N ALA A 32 -49.73 -37.69 -24.46
CA ALA A 32 -48.79 -38.44 -25.29
C ALA A 32 -47.38 -37.81 -25.23
N ALA A 33 -46.36 -38.64 -25.00
CA ALA A 33 -44.97 -38.22 -24.91
C ALA A 33 -44.19 -38.75 -26.14
N PRO A 34 -43.77 -37.89 -27.08
CA PRO A 34 -43.03 -38.32 -28.26
C PRO A 34 -41.74 -39.05 -27.88
N GLY A 35 -41.57 -40.28 -28.37
CA GLY A 35 -40.35 -41.07 -28.16
C GLY A 35 -40.31 -41.90 -26.87
N MET A 36 -41.42 -41.99 -26.13
CA MET A 36 -41.60 -42.98 -25.05
C MET A 36 -42.75 -43.92 -25.39
N ASP A 37 -42.67 -45.17 -24.93
CA ASP A 37 -43.77 -46.11 -25.05
C ASP A 37 -44.90 -45.77 -24.05
N PRO A 38 -46.17 -46.09 -24.36
CA PRO A 38 -47.32 -45.70 -23.52
C PRO A 38 -47.32 -46.28 -22.10
N GLU A 39 -46.57 -47.34 -21.83
CA GLU A 39 -46.49 -47.95 -20.50
C GLU A 39 -45.50 -47.19 -19.62
N SER A 40 -44.30 -46.91 -20.13
CA SER A 40 -43.31 -46.05 -19.47
C SER A 40 -43.86 -44.65 -19.19
N VAL A 41 -44.64 -44.08 -20.12
CA VAL A 41 -45.28 -42.77 -19.90
C VAL A 41 -46.24 -42.81 -18.72
N ARG A 42 -47.04 -43.88 -18.59
CA ARG A 42 -47.97 -44.04 -17.46
C ARG A 42 -47.22 -44.21 -16.14
N GLU A 43 -46.16 -45.00 -16.13
CA GLU A 43 -45.31 -45.20 -14.94
C GLU A 43 -44.66 -43.89 -14.48
N HIS A 44 -43.97 -43.19 -15.39
CA HIS A 44 -43.32 -41.92 -15.06
C HIS A 44 -44.32 -40.82 -14.70
N PHE A 45 -45.51 -40.84 -15.29
CA PHE A 45 -46.58 -39.91 -14.93
C PHE A 45 -47.11 -40.17 -13.51
N ALA A 46 -47.30 -41.43 -13.12
CA ALA A 46 -47.68 -41.77 -11.75
C ALA A 46 -46.61 -41.30 -10.74
N ARG A 47 -45.32 -41.57 -11.02
CA ARG A 47 -44.22 -41.11 -10.18
C ARG A 47 -44.13 -39.58 -10.13
N ALA A 48 -44.30 -38.90 -11.25
CA ALA A 48 -44.34 -37.43 -11.31
C ALA A 48 -45.51 -36.85 -10.49
N LEU A 49 -46.68 -37.50 -10.53
CA LEU A 49 -47.84 -37.10 -9.75
C LEU A 49 -47.60 -37.23 -8.24
N ASP A 50 -46.95 -38.31 -7.80
CA ASP A 50 -46.57 -38.48 -6.40
C ASP A 50 -45.58 -37.42 -5.94
N VAL A 51 -44.59 -37.09 -6.77
CA VAL A 51 -43.64 -36.00 -6.49
C VAL A 51 -44.36 -34.67 -6.39
N LEU A 52 -45.28 -34.36 -7.30
CA LEU A 52 -46.05 -33.12 -7.29
C LEU A 52 -46.96 -33.02 -6.06
N ARG A 53 -47.64 -34.11 -5.67
CA ARG A 53 -48.47 -34.17 -4.45
C ARG A 53 -47.65 -34.04 -3.17
N GLY A 54 -46.41 -34.52 -3.20
CA GLY A 54 -45.42 -34.38 -2.13
C GLY A 54 -44.75 -33.00 -2.05
N GLY A 55 -45.26 -31.98 -2.76
CA GLY A 55 -44.72 -30.62 -2.74
C GLY A 55 -43.67 -30.32 -3.81
N GLY A 56 -43.41 -31.24 -4.75
CA GLY A 56 -42.53 -30.98 -5.89
C GLY A 56 -41.04 -30.90 -5.52
N ASP A 57 -40.52 -31.84 -4.74
CA ASP A 57 -39.09 -31.86 -4.37
C ASP A 57 -38.17 -31.90 -5.62
N PRO A 58 -37.32 -30.88 -5.86
CA PRO A 58 -36.44 -30.79 -7.03
C PRO A 58 -35.49 -31.97 -7.21
N ARG A 59 -35.10 -32.65 -6.11
CA ARG A 59 -34.23 -33.83 -6.16
C ARG A 59 -34.94 -35.01 -6.81
N LYS A 60 -36.19 -35.25 -6.44
CA LYS A 60 -37.02 -36.30 -7.04
C LYS A 60 -37.40 -35.96 -8.47
N VAL A 61 -37.59 -34.68 -8.78
CA VAL A 61 -37.82 -34.22 -10.16
C VAL A 61 -36.60 -34.46 -11.05
N ALA A 62 -35.38 -34.22 -10.56
CA ALA A 62 -34.15 -34.46 -11.32
C ALA A 62 -33.93 -35.94 -11.73
N GLU A 63 -34.56 -36.88 -11.03
CA GLU A 63 -34.54 -38.32 -11.35
C GLU A 63 -35.54 -38.71 -12.45
N LEU A 64 -36.49 -37.82 -12.80
CA LEU A 64 -37.48 -38.08 -13.83
C LEU A 64 -36.88 -37.90 -15.23
N PRO A 65 -37.46 -38.48 -16.30
CA PRO A 65 -37.04 -38.22 -17.66
C PRO A 65 -37.14 -36.72 -18.00
N ALA A 66 -36.27 -36.24 -18.90
CA ALA A 66 -36.16 -34.82 -19.26
C ALA A 66 -37.50 -34.16 -19.63
N LEU A 67 -38.40 -34.89 -20.30
CA LEU A 67 -39.72 -34.38 -20.66
C LEU A 67 -40.60 -34.05 -19.44
N PHE A 68 -40.51 -34.85 -18.38
CA PHE A 68 -41.21 -34.60 -17.12
C PHE A 68 -40.54 -33.48 -16.33
N GLN A 69 -39.20 -33.38 -16.35
CA GLN A 69 -38.49 -32.23 -15.78
C GLN A 69 -38.95 -30.91 -16.43
N GLU A 70 -39.09 -30.87 -17.76
CA GLU A 70 -39.64 -29.73 -18.50
C GLU A 70 -41.09 -29.41 -18.11
N ALA A 71 -41.91 -30.43 -17.83
CA ALA A 71 -43.27 -30.22 -17.33
C ALA A 71 -43.27 -29.56 -15.94
N PHE A 72 -42.38 -29.98 -15.02
CA PHE A 72 -42.22 -29.33 -13.71
C PHE A 72 -41.71 -27.89 -13.81
N ILE A 73 -40.79 -27.61 -14.74
CA ILE A 73 -40.34 -26.24 -15.01
C ILE A 73 -41.52 -25.33 -15.37
N ARG A 74 -42.47 -25.83 -16.17
CA ARG A 74 -43.68 -25.07 -16.54
C ARG A 74 -44.58 -24.82 -15.35
N ILE A 75 -44.81 -25.85 -14.53
CA ILE A 75 -45.64 -25.75 -13.33
C ILE A 75 -45.06 -24.69 -12.38
N TRP A 76 -43.75 -24.73 -12.10
CA TRP A 76 -43.10 -23.75 -11.22
C TRP A 76 -42.95 -22.37 -11.86
N GLU A 77 -42.75 -22.27 -13.18
CA GLU A 77 -42.75 -21.00 -13.90
C GLU A 77 -44.11 -20.30 -13.78
N GLU A 78 -45.21 -21.04 -13.94
CA GLU A 78 -46.57 -20.52 -13.80
C GLU A 78 -46.89 -20.11 -12.36
N ALA A 79 -46.46 -20.93 -11.38
CA ALA A 79 -46.59 -20.63 -9.96
C ALA A 79 -45.64 -19.52 -9.46
N ARG A 80 -44.66 -19.11 -10.29
CA ARG A 80 -43.55 -18.20 -9.96
C ARG A 80 -42.70 -18.68 -8.77
N GLU A 81 -42.56 -19.99 -8.62
CA GLU A 81 -41.73 -20.60 -7.58
C GLU A 81 -40.27 -20.66 -8.04
N THR A 82 -39.41 -19.82 -7.45
CA THR A 82 -38.03 -19.62 -7.91
C THR A 82 -37.05 -20.64 -7.32
N ASP A 83 -37.25 -21.01 -6.06
CA ASP A 83 -36.39 -21.93 -5.33
C ASP A 83 -36.30 -23.32 -5.99
N PRO A 84 -37.42 -23.99 -6.33
CA PRO A 84 -37.34 -25.30 -6.98
C PRO A 84 -36.73 -25.25 -8.39
N LEU A 85 -36.90 -24.13 -9.12
CA LEU A 85 -36.25 -23.92 -10.41
C LEU A 85 -34.72 -23.78 -10.26
N LEU A 86 -34.25 -23.05 -9.25
CA LEU A 86 -32.83 -22.88 -8.96
C LEU A 86 -32.18 -24.19 -8.51
N ASP A 87 -32.88 -24.98 -7.68
CA ASP A 87 -32.37 -26.26 -7.23
C ASP A 87 -32.35 -27.30 -8.36
N LEU A 88 -33.39 -27.36 -9.20
CA LEU A 88 -33.39 -28.24 -10.36
C LEU A 88 -32.27 -27.88 -11.35
N ALA A 89 -31.93 -26.59 -11.49
CA ALA A 89 -30.80 -26.14 -12.31
C ALA A 89 -29.44 -26.60 -11.79
N ARG A 90 -29.32 -26.99 -10.52
CA ARG A 90 -28.09 -27.59 -9.98
C ARG A 90 -28.08 -29.11 -10.13
N LEU A 91 -29.24 -29.74 -10.08
CA LEU A 91 -29.39 -31.19 -9.99
C LEU A 91 -29.56 -31.86 -11.36
N SER A 92 -30.11 -31.16 -12.35
CA SER A 92 -30.37 -31.74 -13.67
C SER A 92 -29.08 -31.91 -14.49
N GLY A 93 -28.81 -33.13 -14.95
CA GLY A 93 -27.70 -33.45 -15.86
C GLY A 93 -28.00 -33.24 -17.35
N ASP A 94 -29.25 -32.95 -17.72
CA ASP A 94 -29.67 -32.84 -19.11
C ASP A 94 -29.43 -31.45 -19.69
N ALA A 95 -28.64 -31.37 -20.77
CA ALA A 95 -28.28 -30.10 -21.41
C ALA A 95 -29.48 -29.35 -22.03
N GLY A 96 -30.55 -30.06 -22.42
CA GLY A 96 -31.81 -29.49 -22.89
C GLY A 96 -32.56 -28.79 -21.76
N VAL A 97 -32.76 -29.51 -20.66
CA VAL A 97 -33.41 -29.00 -19.44
C VAL A 97 -32.67 -27.79 -18.87
N GLN A 98 -31.34 -27.87 -18.78
CA GLN A 98 -30.47 -26.76 -18.35
C GLN A 98 -30.60 -25.49 -19.22
N LYS A 99 -30.86 -25.66 -20.52
CA LYS A 99 -31.10 -24.53 -21.43
C LYS A 99 -32.49 -23.93 -21.23
N SER A 100 -33.48 -24.77 -20.94
CA SER A 100 -34.85 -24.33 -20.62
C SER A 100 -34.88 -23.55 -19.30
N LEU A 101 -34.27 -24.08 -18.24
CA LEU A 101 -34.13 -23.42 -16.93
C LEU A 101 -33.47 -22.04 -17.03
N ARG A 102 -32.35 -21.92 -17.75
CA ARG A 102 -31.70 -20.62 -17.98
C ARG A 102 -32.61 -19.59 -18.64
N ARG A 103 -33.44 -20.02 -19.62
CA ARG A 103 -34.39 -19.14 -20.29
C ARG A 103 -35.53 -18.71 -19.35
N VAL A 104 -36.08 -19.65 -18.59
CA VAL A 104 -37.15 -19.38 -17.62
C VAL A 104 -36.68 -18.44 -16.52
N LEU A 105 -35.55 -18.73 -15.87
CA LEU A 105 -34.96 -17.87 -14.85
C LEU A 105 -34.64 -16.47 -15.37
N HIS A 106 -34.15 -16.35 -16.62
CA HIS A 106 -33.96 -15.06 -17.26
C HIS A 106 -35.29 -14.31 -17.46
N ARG A 107 -36.34 -14.99 -17.94
CA ARG A 107 -37.67 -14.36 -18.11
C ARG A 107 -38.25 -13.89 -16.77
N LEU A 108 -38.14 -14.70 -15.72
CA LEU A 108 -38.61 -14.33 -14.38
C LEU A 108 -37.85 -13.12 -13.82
N ARG A 109 -36.53 -13.07 -14.02
CA ARG A 109 -35.70 -11.91 -13.65
C ARG A 109 -36.11 -10.65 -14.41
N SER A 110 -36.31 -10.75 -15.73
CA SER A 110 -36.79 -9.63 -16.55
C SER A 110 -38.20 -9.17 -16.17
N ALA A 111 -39.01 -10.05 -15.57
CA ALA A 111 -40.34 -9.75 -15.05
C ALA A 111 -40.34 -9.20 -13.60
N GLY A 112 -39.16 -8.94 -13.02
CA GLY A 112 -39.01 -8.36 -11.69
C GLY A 112 -39.21 -9.33 -10.53
N VAL A 113 -39.15 -10.65 -10.77
CA VAL A 113 -39.15 -11.65 -9.70
C VAL A 113 -37.75 -11.69 -9.07
N ASP A 114 -37.68 -11.41 -7.78
CA ASP A 114 -36.43 -11.43 -7.01
C ASP A 114 -35.90 -12.87 -6.94
N LEU A 115 -34.73 -13.11 -7.52
CA LEU A 115 -34.06 -14.40 -7.49
C LEU A 115 -32.97 -14.30 -6.43
N ALA A 116 -33.17 -14.93 -5.28
CA ALA A 116 -32.11 -15.07 -4.29
C ALA A 116 -30.88 -15.67 -4.96
N ASP A 117 -29.78 -14.91 -5.00
CA ASP A 117 -28.53 -15.40 -5.58
C ASP A 117 -28.06 -16.63 -4.77
N PRO A 118 -27.60 -17.70 -5.45
CA PRO A 118 -27.02 -18.85 -4.77
C PRO A 118 -25.92 -18.43 -3.79
N PRO A 119 -25.95 -18.87 -2.52
CA PRO A 119 -24.76 -18.78 -1.68
C PRO A 119 -23.65 -19.61 -2.36
N GLY A 120 -22.61 -18.94 -2.83
CA GLY A 120 -21.49 -19.57 -3.56
C GLY A 120 -21.46 -19.34 -5.08
N SER A 121 -22.34 -18.50 -5.64
CA SER A 121 -22.12 -17.96 -6.99
C SER A 121 -20.82 -17.14 -6.98
N ARG A 122 -19.74 -17.69 -7.55
CA ARG A 122 -18.53 -16.90 -7.78
C ARG A 122 -18.94 -15.75 -8.71
N PRO A 123 -18.66 -14.48 -8.35
CA PRO A 123 -19.07 -13.35 -9.17
C PRO A 123 -18.53 -13.54 -10.59
N SER A 124 -19.36 -13.20 -11.58
CA SER A 124 -18.94 -13.30 -12.98
C SER A 124 -17.67 -12.49 -13.19
N VAL A 125 -16.79 -12.91 -14.12
CA VAL A 125 -15.52 -12.23 -14.42
C VAL A 125 -15.74 -10.73 -14.72
N LEU A 126 -16.91 -10.37 -15.27
CA LEU A 126 -17.32 -8.99 -15.55
C LEU A 126 -17.70 -8.21 -14.29
N GLN A 127 -18.39 -8.83 -13.32
CA GLN A 127 -18.71 -8.21 -12.03
C GLN A 127 -17.47 -8.10 -11.13
N ARG A 128 -16.52 -9.03 -11.26
CA ARG A 128 -15.24 -8.98 -10.54
C ARG A 128 -14.33 -7.87 -11.06
N ALA A 129 -14.34 -7.61 -12.37
CA ALA A 129 -13.65 -6.47 -12.98
C ALA A 129 -14.23 -5.15 -12.49
N ALA A 130 -15.56 -4.99 -12.53
CA ALA A 130 -16.23 -3.75 -12.10
C ALA A 130 -16.10 -3.46 -10.59
N ALA A 131 -16.09 -4.48 -9.73
CA ALA A 131 -15.95 -4.30 -8.28
C ALA A 131 -14.49 -4.18 -7.79
N GLU A 132 -13.51 -4.75 -8.50
CA GLU A 132 -12.07 -4.49 -8.23
C GLU A 132 -11.60 -3.15 -8.84
N GLU A 133 -12.36 -2.54 -9.74
CA GLU A 133 -12.05 -1.23 -10.34
C GLU A 133 -12.25 -0.04 -9.38
N GLU A 134 -12.85 -0.22 -8.21
CA GLU A 134 -13.16 0.88 -7.28
C GLU A 134 -12.18 1.08 -6.11
N ARG A 135 -11.35 0.10 -5.74
CA ARG A 135 -10.37 0.33 -4.66
C ARG A 135 -9.09 0.95 -5.22
N PRO A 136 -8.69 2.16 -4.77
CA PRO A 136 -7.42 2.73 -5.16
C PRO A 136 -6.29 1.81 -4.71
N VAL A 137 -5.27 1.67 -5.55
CA VAL A 137 -4.05 0.95 -5.20
C VAL A 137 -3.28 1.84 -4.21
N PRO A 138 -2.91 1.34 -3.01
CA PRO A 138 -2.24 2.18 -2.03
C PRO A 138 -0.86 2.59 -2.52
N CYS A 139 -0.47 3.81 -2.15
CA CYS A 139 0.88 4.29 -2.34
C CYS A 139 1.53 4.41 -0.96
N PHE A 140 2.85 4.38 -0.90
CA PHE A 140 3.57 4.40 0.38
C PHE A 140 4.64 5.49 0.37
N LEU A 141 4.95 5.99 1.56
CA LEU A 141 5.93 7.03 1.81
C LEU A 141 6.76 6.66 3.03
N THR A 142 8.07 6.87 2.98
CA THR A 142 8.94 6.76 4.16
C THR A 142 9.01 8.06 4.94
N GLU A 143 9.55 8.00 6.15
CA GLU A 143 10.06 9.16 6.85
C GLU A 143 11.08 9.95 5.99
N THR A 144 11.22 11.24 6.32
CA THR A 144 12.24 12.11 5.72
C THR A 144 13.53 11.99 6.54
N SER A 145 14.67 11.77 5.89
CA SER A 145 15.99 11.74 6.55
C SER A 145 16.50 13.14 6.91
N ALA A 146 17.55 13.23 7.73
CA ALA A 146 18.20 14.51 8.03
C ALA A 146 18.79 15.18 6.78
N GLU A 147 19.17 14.41 5.75
CA GLU A 147 19.64 14.92 4.45
C GLU A 147 18.51 15.32 3.50
N GLY A 148 17.25 15.19 3.94
CA GLY A 148 16.07 15.56 3.16
C GLY A 148 15.64 14.52 2.14
N SER A 149 16.11 13.28 2.29
CA SER A 149 15.74 12.17 1.40
C SER A 149 14.50 11.45 1.92
N GLU A 150 13.60 11.10 1.01
CA GLU A 150 12.41 10.27 1.28
C GLU A 150 12.18 9.30 0.11
N SER A 151 11.54 8.16 0.37
CA SER A 151 11.14 7.23 -0.67
C SER A 151 9.62 7.21 -0.83
N VAL A 152 9.16 7.22 -2.08
CA VAL A 152 7.75 7.13 -2.44
C VAL A 152 7.55 5.92 -3.32
N ILE A 153 6.63 5.04 -2.93
CA ILE A 153 6.09 3.99 -3.81
C ILE A 153 4.79 4.49 -4.39
N ILE A 154 4.77 4.68 -5.71
CA ILE A 154 3.57 5.03 -6.45
C ILE A 154 3.05 3.80 -7.20
N ALA A 155 1.77 3.50 -7.03
CA ALA A 155 1.17 2.33 -7.63
C ALA A 155 -0.24 2.63 -8.17
N ARG A 156 -0.60 1.95 -9.26
CA ARG A 156 -1.88 2.16 -9.95
C ARG A 156 -2.25 0.97 -10.83
N TYR A 157 -3.54 0.68 -10.96
CA TYR A 157 -4.02 -0.25 -11.98
C TYR A 157 -3.79 0.28 -13.41
N VAL A 158 -3.23 -0.57 -14.26
CA VAL A 158 -3.03 -0.32 -15.70
C VAL A 158 -3.48 -1.53 -16.50
N ARG A 159 -3.61 -1.38 -17.83
CA ARG A 159 -3.89 -2.54 -18.69
C ARG A 159 -2.75 -3.56 -18.54
N GLY A 160 -3.09 -4.77 -18.11
CA GLY A 160 -2.12 -5.86 -17.93
C GLY A 160 -1.60 -6.04 -16.50
N GLY A 161 -1.96 -5.19 -15.53
CA GLY A 161 -1.54 -5.38 -14.15
C GLY A 161 -1.60 -4.14 -13.27
N VAL A 162 -0.58 -3.99 -12.42
CA VAL A 162 -0.35 -2.83 -11.56
C VAL A 162 0.97 -2.21 -11.99
N ALA A 163 0.95 -0.96 -12.43
CA ALA A 163 2.17 -0.19 -12.58
C ALA A 163 2.61 0.22 -11.17
N VAL A 164 3.83 -0.15 -10.80
CA VAL A 164 4.43 0.18 -9.50
C VAL A 164 5.83 0.74 -9.75
N ALA A 165 6.14 1.83 -9.07
CA ALA A 165 7.47 2.41 -9.10
C ALA A 165 7.87 2.92 -7.70
N GLN A 166 9.15 2.76 -7.37
CA GLN A 166 9.80 3.38 -6.23
C GLN A 166 10.58 4.59 -6.74
N ALA A 167 10.34 5.74 -6.13
CA ALA A 167 11.10 6.96 -6.32
C ALA A 167 11.91 7.26 -5.04
N ILE A 168 13.14 7.73 -5.21
CA ILE A 168 13.91 8.37 -4.14
C ILE A 168 13.96 9.86 -4.45
N LEU A 169 13.42 10.66 -3.54
CA LEU A 169 13.31 12.11 -3.63
C LEU A 169 14.27 12.73 -2.62
N ASN A 170 14.86 13.86 -2.98
CA ASN A 170 15.67 14.68 -2.09
C ASN A 170 15.28 16.16 -2.23
N ASP A 171 15.15 16.85 -1.10
CA ASP A 171 14.66 18.24 -1.07
C ASP A 171 15.64 19.28 -1.68
N GLU A 172 16.91 18.93 -1.80
CA GLU A 172 17.96 19.75 -2.40
C GLU A 172 18.09 19.49 -3.91
N VAL A 173 18.21 18.22 -4.30
CA VAL A 173 18.58 17.84 -5.67
C VAL A 173 17.42 17.30 -6.52
N GLY A 174 16.27 17.01 -5.91
CA GLY A 174 15.06 16.55 -6.58
C GLY A 174 14.95 15.03 -6.69
N LEU A 175 14.46 14.52 -7.81
CA LEU A 175 14.32 13.09 -8.10
C LEU A 175 15.71 12.46 -8.31
N VAL A 176 16.12 11.61 -7.37
CA VAL A 176 17.44 10.94 -7.36
C VAL A 176 17.39 9.62 -8.11
N GLU A 177 16.45 8.76 -7.74
CA GLU A 177 16.25 7.45 -8.36
C GLU A 177 14.77 7.24 -8.70
N PHE A 178 14.51 6.49 -9.77
CA PHE A 178 13.17 6.04 -10.13
C PHE A 178 13.27 4.67 -10.76
N GLU A 179 12.65 3.67 -10.15
CA GLU A 179 12.69 2.28 -10.60
C GLU A 179 11.28 1.70 -10.56
N GLY A 180 10.92 0.88 -11.54
CA GLY A 180 9.55 0.38 -11.59
C GLY A 180 9.28 -0.58 -12.73
N SER A 181 8.10 -1.19 -12.69
CA SER A 181 7.61 -2.08 -13.73
C SER A 181 6.09 -2.25 -13.64
N VAL A 182 5.51 -2.90 -14.65
CA VAL A 182 4.12 -3.37 -14.57
C VAL A 182 4.13 -4.82 -14.09
N VAL A 183 3.56 -5.06 -12.91
CA VAL A 183 3.52 -6.38 -12.28
C VAL A 183 2.10 -6.94 -12.21
N GLY A 184 1.97 -8.26 -12.06
CA GLY A 184 0.67 -8.89 -11.81
C GLY A 184 0.08 -8.48 -10.45
N ARG A 185 -1.26 -8.50 -10.34
CA ARG A 185 -1.97 -8.15 -9.08
C ARG A 185 -1.53 -8.99 -7.88
N SER A 186 -1.21 -10.28 -8.09
CA SER A 186 -0.72 -11.16 -7.03
C SER A 186 0.64 -10.70 -6.50
N ARG A 187 1.57 -10.38 -7.43
CA ARG A 187 2.91 -9.92 -7.08
C ARG A 187 2.86 -8.59 -6.33
N TYR A 188 2.00 -7.67 -6.74
CA TYR A 188 1.81 -6.42 -6.02
C TYR A 188 1.26 -6.64 -4.60
N ARG A 189 0.30 -7.56 -4.41
CA ARG A 189 -0.17 -7.93 -3.07
C ARG A 189 0.92 -8.54 -2.18
N GLU A 190 1.87 -9.26 -2.76
CA GLU A 190 3.05 -9.74 -2.01
C GLU A 190 3.93 -8.57 -1.58
N ILE A 191 4.22 -7.63 -2.49
CA ILE A 191 4.99 -6.41 -2.19
C ILE A 191 4.34 -5.64 -1.03
N GLN A 192 3.02 -5.44 -1.06
CA GLN A 192 2.28 -4.79 0.02
C GLN A 192 2.44 -5.53 1.36
N ARG A 193 2.27 -6.85 1.36
CA ARG A 193 2.43 -7.65 2.58
C ARG A 193 3.85 -7.58 3.13
N THR A 194 4.87 -7.54 2.27
CA THR A 194 6.25 -7.36 2.70
C THR A 194 6.43 -6.00 3.38
N MET A 195 5.87 -4.92 2.81
CA MET A 195 5.91 -3.59 3.46
C MET A 195 5.16 -3.54 4.78
N GLU A 196 4.03 -4.24 4.89
CA GLU A 196 3.26 -4.37 6.14
C GLU A 196 4.00 -5.20 7.20
N GLN A 197 4.91 -6.09 6.78
CA GLN A 197 5.70 -6.97 7.65
C GLN A 197 7.07 -6.37 8.02
N GLU A 198 7.64 -5.54 7.16
CA GLU A 198 8.80 -4.71 7.51
C GLU A 198 8.40 -3.75 8.65
N GLU A 199 9.30 -3.57 9.61
CA GLU A 199 9.07 -2.99 10.96
C GLU A 199 8.03 -1.87 11.03
N GLU A 200 7.21 -1.90 12.08
CA GLU A 200 6.19 -0.88 12.38
C GLU A 200 6.79 0.54 12.30
N GLY A 201 6.24 1.37 11.41
CA GLY A 201 6.53 2.81 11.38
C GLY A 201 7.45 3.29 10.27
N ARG A 202 7.90 2.43 9.35
CA ARG A 202 8.73 2.85 8.19
C ARG A 202 7.93 3.27 6.95
N TRP A 203 6.75 2.68 6.75
CA TRP A 203 5.91 2.95 5.59
C TRP A 203 4.59 3.60 6.03
N LEU A 204 4.31 4.76 5.46
CA LEU A 204 3.03 5.46 5.60
C LEU A 204 2.23 5.30 4.32
N GLU A 205 1.03 4.72 4.42
CA GLU A 205 0.10 4.70 3.31
C GLU A 205 -0.37 6.13 2.98
N ILE A 206 -0.24 6.53 1.72
CA ILE A 206 -0.66 7.83 1.22
C ILE A 206 -1.54 7.71 -0.04
N PRO A 207 -2.42 8.68 -0.30
CA PRO A 207 -3.20 8.69 -1.54
C PRO A 207 -2.31 8.82 -2.78
N TYR A 208 -2.74 8.22 -3.89
CA TYR A 208 -2.06 8.33 -5.19
C TYR A 208 -1.78 9.79 -5.60
N ALA A 209 -2.74 10.70 -5.36
CA ALA A 209 -2.58 12.11 -5.71
C ALA A 209 -1.41 12.78 -4.95
N GLU A 210 -1.22 12.42 -3.67
CA GLU A 210 -0.09 12.91 -2.88
C GLU A 210 1.23 12.31 -3.38
N ALA A 211 1.28 11.00 -3.61
CA ALA A 211 2.46 10.34 -4.17
C ALA A 211 2.87 10.95 -5.52
N ARG A 212 1.87 11.26 -6.36
CA ARG A 212 2.10 11.91 -7.66
C ARG A 212 2.59 13.34 -7.52
N GLN A 213 2.05 14.11 -6.58
CA GLN A 213 2.51 15.48 -6.31
C GLN A 213 3.96 15.50 -5.83
N ARG A 214 4.35 14.58 -4.94
CA ARG A 214 5.73 14.44 -4.49
C ARG A 214 6.67 14.10 -5.64
N LEU A 215 6.27 13.17 -6.50
CA LEU A 215 7.02 12.82 -7.70
C LEU A 215 7.16 14.01 -8.68
N ASP A 216 6.11 14.82 -8.85
CA ASP A 216 6.19 16.04 -9.66
C ASP A 216 7.15 17.07 -9.07
N ARG A 217 7.05 17.35 -7.76
CA ARG A 217 7.97 18.26 -7.07
C ARG A 217 9.42 17.81 -7.21
N GLY A 218 9.69 16.52 -7.04
CA GLY A 218 11.01 15.95 -7.24
C GLY A 218 11.54 16.16 -8.66
N ALA A 219 10.72 15.86 -9.67
CA ALA A 219 11.11 16.03 -11.07
C ALA A 219 11.30 17.51 -11.45
N ASP A 220 10.42 18.40 -10.98
CA ASP A 220 10.54 19.84 -11.21
C ASP A 220 11.80 20.40 -10.56
N ARG A 221 12.11 19.98 -9.32
CA ARG A 221 13.36 20.34 -8.65
C ARG A 221 14.61 19.87 -9.40
N SER A 222 14.61 18.64 -9.91
CA SER A 222 15.73 18.17 -10.73
C SER A 222 15.96 19.07 -11.94
N ARG A 223 14.88 19.49 -12.61
CA ARG A 223 14.96 20.42 -13.76
C ARG A 223 15.46 21.81 -13.34
N GLU A 224 14.96 22.36 -12.24
CA GLU A 224 15.41 23.64 -11.67
C GLU A 224 16.91 23.62 -11.36
N LYS A 225 17.43 22.48 -10.89
CA LYS A 225 18.85 22.25 -10.60
C LYS A 225 19.66 21.82 -11.82
N GLY A 226 19.08 21.81 -13.02
CA GLY A 226 19.75 21.42 -14.26
C GLY A 226 20.18 19.94 -14.32
N ARG A 227 19.59 19.08 -13.48
CA ARG A 227 19.87 17.64 -13.45
C ARG A 227 18.97 16.90 -14.44
N ALA A 228 19.56 15.93 -15.13
CA ALA A 228 18.79 14.99 -15.96
C ALA A 228 17.88 14.13 -15.07
N LEU A 229 16.68 13.82 -15.57
CA LEU A 229 15.76 12.89 -14.92
C LEU A 229 16.20 11.44 -15.17
N PRO A 230 15.95 10.51 -14.24
CA PRO A 230 16.24 9.10 -14.45
C PRO A 230 15.57 8.55 -15.72
N GLU A 231 16.25 7.69 -16.47
CA GLU A 231 15.72 7.12 -17.72
C GLU A 231 14.39 6.39 -17.50
N LYS A 232 14.33 5.56 -16.45
CA LYS A 232 13.12 4.83 -16.05
C LYS A 232 11.94 5.73 -15.70
N TYR A 233 12.20 6.93 -15.18
CA TYR A 233 11.13 7.91 -14.97
C TYR A 233 10.52 8.34 -16.32
N MET A 234 11.36 8.63 -17.32
CA MET A 234 10.89 9.00 -18.64
C MET A 234 10.10 7.87 -19.31
N GLU A 235 10.53 6.62 -19.14
CA GLU A 235 9.84 5.45 -19.67
C GLU A 235 8.47 5.19 -19.02
N LEU A 236 8.41 5.24 -17.69
CA LEU A 236 7.26 4.74 -16.92
C LEU A 236 6.28 5.84 -16.48
N SER A 237 6.67 7.12 -16.56
CA SER A 237 5.82 8.26 -16.14
C SER A 237 4.45 8.28 -16.85
N VAL A 238 4.35 7.73 -18.06
CA VAL A 238 3.07 7.58 -18.79
C VAL A 238 2.03 6.76 -18.02
N HIS A 239 2.48 5.82 -17.18
CA HIS A 239 1.60 5.03 -16.33
C HIS A 239 1.12 5.79 -15.09
N PHE A 240 1.74 6.91 -14.76
CA PHE A 240 1.44 7.73 -13.59
C PHE A 240 1.02 9.15 -14.01
N PRO A 241 -0.16 9.32 -14.64
CA PRO A 241 -0.63 10.64 -15.04
C PRO A 241 -0.86 11.55 -13.84
N LYS A 242 -0.75 12.85 -14.09
CA LYS A 242 -1.03 13.89 -13.11
C LYS A 242 -2.48 13.83 -12.67
N VAL A 243 -2.71 14.10 -11.40
CA VAL A 243 -4.02 14.21 -10.77
C VAL A 243 -4.00 15.47 -9.93
N GLU A 244 -5.09 16.22 -9.96
CA GLU A 244 -5.23 17.40 -9.11
C GLU A 244 -5.25 16.95 -7.65
N PRO A 245 -4.31 17.40 -6.81
CA PRO A 245 -4.30 17.02 -5.41
C PRO A 245 -5.49 17.65 -4.70
N ALA A 246 -6.13 16.88 -3.82
CA ALA A 246 -7.04 17.49 -2.85
C ALA A 246 -6.25 18.47 -1.97
N PRO A 247 -6.80 19.66 -1.65
CA PRO A 247 -6.14 20.58 -0.75
C PRO A 247 -5.99 19.91 0.62
N LEU A 248 -4.75 19.66 1.02
CA LEU A 248 -4.40 19.23 2.37
C LEU A 248 -3.93 20.46 3.15
N PRO A 249 -4.30 20.59 4.45
CA PRO A 249 -3.74 21.65 5.27
C PRO A 249 -2.22 21.54 5.30
N SER A 250 -1.55 22.68 5.21
CA SER A 250 -0.10 22.73 5.36
C SER A 250 0.31 22.27 6.76
N ALA A 251 1.54 21.79 6.91
CA ALA A 251 2.05 21.35 8.22
C ALA A 251 1.95 22.47 9.29
N ARG A 252 2.13 23.73 8.90
CA ARG A 252 2.01 24.88 9.81
C ARG A 252 0.57 25.16 10.24
N GLU A 253 -0.40 24.88 9.38
CA GLU A 253 -1.83 24.95 9.73
C GLU A 253 -2.25 23.77 10.61
N MET A 254 -1.67 22.59 10.39
CA MET A 254 -1.90 21.41 11.25
C MET A 254 -1.31 21.60 12.65
N PHE A 255 -0.16 22.28 12.76
CA PHE A 255 0.53 22.54 14.02
C PHE A 255 0.82 24.03 14.24
N PRO A 256 -0.21 24.86 14.52
CA PRO A 256 -0.02 26.29 14.79
C PRO A 256 0.91 26.50 16.00
N ARG A 257 1.82 27.49 15.91
CA ARG A 257 2.81 27.78 16.98
C ARG A 257 2.16 27.90 18.36
N ASP A 258 1.06 28.65 18.43
CA ASP A 258 0.36 28.94 19.69
C ASP A 258 -0.34 27.72 20.32
N SER A 259 -0.48 26.64 19.56
CA SER A 259 -1.05 25.38 20.05
C SER A 259 -0.01 24.45 20.70
N LEU A 260 1.28 24.79 20.61
CA LEU A 260 2.38 23.94 21.06
C LEU A 260 2.85 24.42 22.43
N ALA A 261 2.80 23.53 23.41
CA ALA A 261 3.28 23.81 24.75
C ALA A 261 4.83 23.96 24.75
N PRO A 262 5.40 24.91 25.50
CA PRO A 262 6.85 25.15 25.52
C PRO A 262 7.69 23.92 25.91
N ASP A 263 7.16 23.04 26.77
CA ASP A 263 7.86 21.84 27.22
C ASP A 263 8.06 20.79 26.10
N LEU A 264 7.29 20.87 25.01
CA LEU A 264 7.49 20.01 23.83
C LEU A 264 8.83 20.30 23.15
N LEU A 265 9.25 21.57 23.10
CA LEU A 265 10.54 21.96 22.55
C LEU A 265 11.69 21.44 23.44
N GLU A 266 11.57 21.59 24.75
CA GLU A 266 12.57 21.08 25.70
C GLU A 266 12.77 19.57 25.58
N LYS A 267 11.68 18.83 25.36
CA LYS A 267 11.71 17.36 25.17
C LYS A 267 12.11 16.93 23.77
N SER A 268 12.25 17.85 22.80
CA SER A 268 12.46 17.52 21.38
C SER A 268 13.72 16.70 21.13
N ALA A 269 14.75 16.82 21.97
CA ALA A 269 15.96 16.01 21.88
C ALA A 269 15.68 14.50 21.93
N SER A 270 14.63 14.07 22.64
CA SER A 270 14.24 12.65 22.74
C SER A 270 13.69 12.07 21.42
N LEU A 271 13.33 12.91 20.45
CA LEU A 271 12.92 12.45 19.11
C LEU A 271 14.01 11.62 18.43
N LEU A 272 15.28 11.97 18.66
CA LEU A 272 16.43 11.28 18.07
C LEU A 272 16.65 9.85 18.62
N ASP A 273 15.96 9.47 19.70
CA ASP A 273 15.96 8.09 20.21
C ASP A 273 14.90 7.21 19.53
N ARG A 274 14.01 7.80 18.74
CA ARG A 274 12.92 7.09 18.08
C ARG A 274 13.38 6.49 16.76
N ILE A 275 12.73 5.40 16.36
CA ILE A 275 13.05 4.69 15.11
C ILE A 275 12.83 5.57 13.88
N GLU A 276 11.81 6.44 13.89
CA GLU A 276 11.51 7.36 12.79
C GLU A 276 12.61 8.43 12.57
N PHE A 277 13.48 8.64 13.56
CA PHE A 277 14.66 9.51 13.47
C PHE A 277 15.97 8.72 13.34
N GLY A 278 15.90 7.40 13.10
CA GLY A 278 17.08 6.54 12.99
C GLY A 278 18.07 7.00 11.91
N LEU A 279 17.55 7.58 10.82
CA LEU A 279 18.32 8.14 9.70
C LEU A 279 18.71 9.61 9.88
N TRP A 280 18.43 10.22 11.05
CA TRP A 280 18.82 11.59 11.32
C TRP A 280 20.23 11.63 11.88
N ARG A 281 21.17 11.98 11.01
CA ARG A 281 22.59 12.19 11.32
C ARG A 281 23.06 13.49 10.65
N PRO A 282 24.06 14.17 11.21
CA PRO A 282 24.69 15.29 10.53
C PRO A 282 25.27 14.85 9.18
N ALA A 283 25.29 15.77 8.21
CA ALA A 283 25.86 15.49 6.90
C ALA A 283 27.35 15.11 7.00
N GLN A 284 27.82 14.22 6.12
CA GLN A 284 29.21 13.76 6.15
C GLN A 284 30.22 14.91 6.00
N THR A 285 29.89 15.92 5.20
CA THR A 285 30.72 17.13 5.02
C THR A 285 30.91 17.89 6.33
N PHE A 286 29.85 18.04 7.12
CA PHE A 286 29.91 18.62 8.46
C PHE A 286 30.74 17.76 9.41
N MET A 287 30.52 16.44 9.41
CA MET A 287 31.28 15.50 10.24
C MET A 287 32.78 15.59 9.96
N ASN A 288 33.18 15.62 8.69
CA ASN A 288 34.57 15.76 8.28
C ASN A 288 35.18 17.09 8.77
N ALA A 289 34.46 18.20 8.60
CA ALA A 289 34.93 19.51 9.08
C ALA A 289 35.11 19.55 10.61
N MET A 290 34.27 18.84 11.36
CA MET A 290 34.40 18.72 12.81
C MET A 290 35.61 17.85 13.20
N VAL A 291 35.86 16.76 12.48
CA VAL A 291 37.05 15.92 12.68
C VAL A 291 38.33 16.72 12.42
N GLU A 292 38.38 17.52 11.34
CA GLU A 292 39.52 18.41 11.08
C GLU A 292 39.77 19.40 12.23
N LYS A 293 38.71 19.96 12.83
CA LYS A 293 38.84 20.84 14.00
C LYS A 293 39.32 20.11 15.25
N LEU A 294 38.93 18.86 15.44
CA LEU A 294 39.45 18.03 16.52
C LEU A 294 40.94 17.71 16.31
N GLU A 295 41.36 17.47 15.07
CA GLU A 295 42.76 17.29 14.71
C GLU A 295 43.60 18.55 14.94
N GLU A 296 43.08 19.74 14.64
CA GLU A 296 43.73 21.01 14.98
C GLU A 296 43.96 21.16 16.49
N ILE A 297 42.98 20.76 17.32
CA ILE A 297 43.11 20.76 18.79
C ILE A 297 44.18 19.76 19.23
N ARG A 298 44.23 18.57 18.62
CA ARG A 298 45.24 17.54 18.90
C ARG A 298 46.65 18.02 18.58
N GLN A 299 46.84 18.66 17.42
CA GLN A 299 48.14 19.11 16.91
C GLN A 299 48.61 20.44 17.50
N SER A 300 47.81 21.11 18.34
CA SER A 300 48.17 22.38 18.95
C SER A 300 49.45 22.24 19.77
N GLN A 301 50.54 22.84 19.26
CA GLN A 301 51.89 22.78 19.85
C GLN A 301 52.06 23.66 21.11
N VAL A 302 51.01 24.36 21.53
CA VAL A 302 51.02 25.06 22.81
C VAL A 302 50.99 24.00 23.90
N ILE A 303 51.85 24.12 24.92
CA ILE A 303 51.82 23.25 26.11
C ILE A 303 50.47 23.46 26.81
N ILE A 304 49.47 22.68 26.42
CA ILE A 304 48.08 22.73 26.87
C ILE A 304 47.90 21.55 27.83
N SER A 305 47.41 21.82 29.04
CA SER A 305 47.06 20.73 29.97
C SER A 305 45.86 19.94 29.43
N ASP A 306 45.71 18.68 29.84
CA ASP A 306 44.56 17.86 29.42
C ASP A 306 43.21 18.51 29.74
N GLU A 307 43.13 19.24 30.85
CA GLU A 307 41.94 20.01 31.25
C GLU A 307 41.61 21.11 30.23
N GLN A 308 42.62 21.82 29.72
CA GLN A 308 42.45 22.84 28.70
C GLN A 308 42.06 22.22 27.35
N ARG A 309 42.63 21.07 26.99
CA ARG A 309 42.26 20.35 25.76
C ARG A 309 40.81 19.85 25.82
N MET A 310 40.41 19.27 26.95
CA MET A 310 39.02 18.85 27.19
C MET A 310 38.05 20.02 27.09
N GLU A 311 38.41 21.18 27.62
CA GLU A 311 37.58 22.38 27.52
C GLU A 311 37.47 22.91 26.07
N GLN A 312 38.54 22.82 25.27
CA GLN A 312 38.48 23.14 23.84
C GLN A 312 37.56 22.19 23.08
N VAL A 313 37.67 20.88 23.32
CA VAL A 313 36.77 19.87 22.72
C VAL A 313 35.33 20.12 23.13
N ARG A 314 35.07 20.40 24.42
CA ARG A 314 33.73 20.71 24.94
C ARG A 314 33.13 21.91 24.21
N ARG A 315 33.85 23.03 24.10
CA ARG A 315 33.38 24.23 23.38
C ARG A 315 33.13 23.98 21.90
N LEU A 316 33.97 23.16 21.26
CA LEU A 316 33.78 22.78 19.86
C LEU A 316 32.46 22.01 19.69
N LEU A 317 32.17 21.04 20.56
CA LEU A 317 30.91 20.28 20.53
C LEU A 317 29.69 21.10 20.97
N GLU A 318 29.87 22.09 21.85
CA GLU A 318 28.80 23.01 22.27
C GLU A 318 28.34 23.93 21.14
N THR A 319 29.28 24.38 20.30
CA THR A 319 29.03 25.26 19.14
C THR A 319 28.78 24.48 17.84
N ALA A 320 28.74 23.14 17.90
CA ALA A 320 28.59 22.29 16.72
C ALA A 320 27.28 22.55 15.95
N ALA A 321 26.17 22.79 16.67
CA ALA A 321 24.90 23.09 16.03
C ALA A 321 24.90 24.44 15.30
N ASP A 322 25.64 25.43 15.81
CA ASP A 322 25.77 26.75 15.15
C ASP A 322 26.48 26.62 13.81
N ARG A 323 27.52 25.77 13.76
CA ARG A 323 28.23 25.44 12.50
C ARG A 323 27.36 24.64 11.55
N MET A 324 26.57 23.68 12.06
CA MET A 324 25.71 22.83 11.23
C MET A 324 24.60 23.63 10.55
N LEU A 325 24.09 24.68 11.19
CA LEU A 325 23.00 25.53 10.70
C LEU A 325 23.44 26.96 10.37
N GLU A 326 24.72 27.14 10.02
CA GLU A 326 25.27 28.45 9.64
C GLU A 326 24.61 28.98 8.36
N ASP A 327 24.31 28.08 7.41
CA ASP A 327 23.59 28.41 6.18
C ASP A 327 22.07 28.57 6.44
N ALA A 328 21.53 29.74 6.08
CA ALA A 328 20.12 30.04 6.21
C ALA A 328 19.23 29.11 5.35
N GLU A 329 19.72 28.65 4.20
CA GLU A 329 18.98 27.69 3.36
C GLU A 329 18.97 26.30 3.99
N GLU A 330 20.07 25.84 4.59
CA GLU A 330 20.10 24.60 5.38
C GLU A 330 19.13 24.68 6.57
N ARG A 331 19.12 25.81 7.29
CA ARG A 331 18.15 26.05 8.38
C ARG A 331 16.70 25.98 7.88
N ARG A 332 16.39 26.60 6.74
CA ARG A 332 15.05 26.52 6.13
C ARG A 332 14.69 25.07 5.75
N ARG A 333 15.63 24.31 5.20
CA ARG A 333 15.43 22.89 4.85
C ARG A 333 15.17 22.04 6.07
N PHE A 334 15.95 22.18 7.15
CA PHE A 334 15.69 21.47 8.40
C PHE A 334 14.31 21.80 8.99
N GLN A 335 13.86 23.05 8.87
CA GLN A 335 12.52 23.42 9.28
C GLN A 335 11.46 22.65 8.48
N GLU A 336 11.60 22.60 7.15
CA GLU A 336 10.68 21.86 6.26
C GLU A 336 10.71 20.35 6.54
N ARG A 337 11.89 19.77 6.76
CA ARG A 337 12.07 18.36 7.14
C ARG A 337 11.37 18.03 8.46
N LEU A 338 11.54 18.86 9.50
CA LEU A 338 10.87 18.64 10.80
C LEU A 338 9.34 18.78 10.72
N PHE A 339 8.83 19.74 9.93
CA PHE A 339 7.40 19.83 9.67
C PHE A 339 6.87 18.62 8.89
N SER A 340 7.66 18.10 7.95
CA SER A 340 7.31 16.89 7.19
C SER A 340 7.26 15.67 8.12
N MET A 341 8.21 15.55 9.04
CA MET A 341 8.19 14.54 10.11
C MET A 341 6.99 14.69 11.05
N ALA A 342 6.60 15.92 11.40
CA ALA A 342 5.42 16.14 12.22
C ALA A 342 4.15 15.61 11.55
N VAL A 343 3.95 15.89 10.26
CA VAL A 343 2.81 15.35 9.50
C VAL A 343 2.88 13.83 9.38
N TYR A 344 4.07 13.28 9.12
CA TYR A 344 4.30 11.83 9.06
C TYR A 344 3.89 11.14 10.36
N LEU A 345 4.40 11.62 11.49
CA LEU A 345 4.14 11.07 12.83
C LEU A 345 2.65 11.17 13.21
N GLU A 346 1.99 12.27 12.88
CA GLU A 346 0.56 12.45 13.17
C GLU A 346 -0.29 11.43 12.42
N ARG A 347 0.02 11.19 11.14
CA ARG A 347 -0.69 10.18 10.34
C ARG A 347 -0.41 8.74 10.79
N GLN A 348 0.75 8.50 11.41
CA GLN A 348 1.06 7.25 12.11
C GLN A 348 0.43 7.15 13.52
N GLY A 349 -0.39 8.13 13.93
CA GLY A 349 -1.04 8.17 15.24
C GLY A 349 -0.09 8.47 16.41
N ARG A 350 1.08 9.07 16.14
CA ARG A 350 2.10 9.45 17.13
C ARG A 350 2.01 10.93 17.49
N SER A 351 0.83 11.41 17.89
CA SER A 351 0.54 12.84 18.00
C SER A 351 1.45 13.64 18.95
N GLU A 352 1.90 13.06 20.06
CA GLU A 352 2.84 13.75 20.95
C GLU A 352 4.18 14.01 20.25
N ALA A 353 4.73 12.99 19.57
CA ALA A 353 5.97 13.11 18.81
C ALA A 353 5.82 14.07 17.62
N ALA A 354 4.67 14.04 16.95
CA ALA A 354 4.33 14.99 15.89
C ALA A 354 4.41 16.44 16.38
N ARG A 355 3.79 16.72 17.54
CA ARG A 355 3.80 18.05 18.16
C ARG A 355 5.19 18.45 18.66
N GLN A 356 6.00 17.51 19.15
CA GLN A 356 7.41 17.75 19.49
C GLN A 356 8.23 18.12 18.25
N ALA A 357 8.07 17.41 17.13
CA ALA A 357 8.76 17.71 15.88
C ALA A 357 8.35 19.09 15.33
N ALA A 358 7.06 19.44 15.39
CA ALA A 358 6.59 20.77 15.02
C ALA A 358 7.13 21.86 15.97
N ALA A 359 7.18 21.59 17.28
CA ALA A 359 7.74 22.52 18.26
C ALA A 359 9.23 22.77 18.02
N ALA A 360 9.97 21.73 17.62
CA ALA A 360 11.36 21.85 17.19
C ALA A 360 11.53 22.62 15.87
N ALA A 361 10.52 22.65 14.99
CA ALA A 361 10.61 23.32 13.70
C ALA A 361 10.38 24.84 13.77
N TRP A 362 9.51 25.31 14.68
CA TRP A 362 9.12 26.72 14.74
C TRP A 362 10.27 27.71 15.06
N PRO A 363 11.17 27.44 16.02
CA PRO A 363 12.28 28.35 16.32
C PRO A 363 13.19 28.65 15.12
N LEU A 364 13.28 27.75 14.13
CA LEU A 364 14.12 27.94 12.94
C LEU A 364 13.68 29.09 12.03
N SER A 365 12.43 29.55 12.16
CA SER A 365 11.97 30.76 11.45
C SER A 365 12.28 32.06 12.18
N ASP A 366 12.74 32.00 13.43
CA ASP A 366 13.04 33.20 14.20
C ASP A 366 14.39 33.78 13.74
N PRO A 367 14.49 35.09 13.47
CA PRO A 367 15.74 35.72 13.03
C PRO A 367 16.88 35.57 14.05
N ASP A 368 16.55 35.63 15.34
CA ASP A 368 17.48 35.54 16.47
C ASP A 368 17.71 34.09 16.96
N PHE A 369 17.37 33.10 16.12
CA PHE A 369 17.54 31.69 16.44
C PHE A 369 19.00 31.35 16.79
N GLN A 370 19.21 30.67 17.93
CA GLN A 370 20.52 30.20 18.40
C GLN A 370 20.57 28.66 18.37
N PRO A 371 21.15 28.05 17.31
CA PRO A 371 21.19 26.60 17.14
C PRO A 371 21.77 25.81 18.32
N SER A 372 22.86 26.28 18.94
CA SER A 372 23.53 25.62 20.08
C SER A 372 22.64 25.46 21.32
N THR A 373 21.67 26.36 21.50
CA THR A 373 20.70 26.30 22.62
C THR A 373 19.49 25.42 22.31
N HIS A 374 19.27 25.07 21.04
CA HIS A 374 18.10 24.30 20.64
C HIS A 374 18.27 22.81 20.97
N PRO A 375 17.42 22.18 21.81
CA PRO A 375 17.66 20.83 22.33
C PRO A 375 17.84 19.77 21.24
N PHE A 376 16.99 19.79 20.20
CA PHE A 376 17.10 18.87 19.07
C PHE A 376 18.43 19.00 18.31
N PHE A 377 18.79 20.20 17.85
CA PHE A 377 19.98 20.41 17.01
C PHE A 377 21.29 20.29 17.79
N SER A 378 21.31 20.74 19.04
CA SER A 378 22.45 20.56 19.94
C SER A 378 22.76 19.07 20.12
N ARG A 379 21.72 18.23 20.25
CA ARG A 379 21.90 16.76 20.28
C ARG A 379 22.26 16.18 18.91
N LEU A 380 21.56 16.55 17.85
CA LEU A 380 21.81 16.06 16.49
C LEU A 380 23.25 16.31 16.05
N ALA A 381 23.77 17.52 16.25
CA ALA A 381 25.13 17.89 15.86
C ALA A 381 26.22 17.10 16.61
N ARG A 382 25.89 16.53 17.76
CA ARG A 382 26.78 15.69 18.57
C ARG A 382 26.61 14.20 18.28
N LEU A 383 25.59 13.80 17.51
CA LEU A 383 25.42 12.40 17.12
C LEU A 383 26.61 11.97 16.25
N GLY A 384 27.28 10.88 16.67
CA GLY A 384 28.47 10.36 16.00
C GLY A 384 29.79 10.79 16.64
N PHE A 385 29.78 11.66 17.66
CA PHE A 385 30.96 11.99 18.45
C PHE A 385 30.92 11.32 19.82
N LEU A 386 32.09 10.89 20.30
CA LEU A 386 32.25 10.42 21.67
C LEU A 386 32.14 11.59 22.67
N PRO A 387 31.87 11.32 23.96
CA PRO A 387 31.99 12.34 25.01
C PRO A 387 33.38 13.00 25.00
N PRO A 388 33.50 14.29 25.35
CA PRO A 388 34.79 15.02 25.34
C PRO A 388 35.92 14.29 26.07
N GLU A 389 35.60 13.62 27.18
CA GLU A 389 36.55 12.89 28.01
C GLU A 389 37.19 11.73 27.23
N GLN A 390 36.37 10.98 26.49
CA GLN A 390 36.81 9.85 25.68
C GLN A 390 37.56 10.31 24.42
N ILE A 391 37.16 11.43 23.81
CA ILE A 391 37.89 12.01 22.68
C ILE A 391 39.32 12.36 23.11
N VAL A 392 39.48 13.06 24.24
CA VAL A 392 40.81 13.43 24.76
C VAL A 392 41.62 12.19 25.13
N GLU A 393 40.99 11.15 25.66
CA GLU A 393 41.65 9.86 25.95
C GLU A 393 42.19 9.20 24.67
N HIS A 394 41.40 9.14 23.59
CA HIS A 394 41.85 8.61 22.30
C HIS A 394 42.99 9.46 21.69
N MET A 395 42.90 10.80 21.79
CA MET A 395 43.95 11.69 21.33
C MET A 395 45.31 11.44 22.03
N LYS A 396 45.29 10.99 23.28
CA LYS A 396 46.51 10.61 24.02
C LYS A 396 47.06 9.26 23.56
N ALA A 397 46.19 8.28 23.36
CA ALA A 397 46.59 6.94 22.93
C ALA A 397 47.27 6.96 21.55
N ASP A 398 46.86 7.88 20.67
CA ASP A 398 47.39 8.04 19.32
C ASP A 398 48.55 9.06 19.22
N SER A 399 48.98 9.66 20.34
CA SER A 399 50.20 10.47 20.36
C SER A 399 51.41 9.52 20.37
N PRO A 400 52.26 9.50 19.32
CA PRO A 400 53.48 8.71 19.37
C PRO A 400 54.36 9.29 20.47
N ASP A 401 54.56 8.52 21.54
CA ASP A 401 55.64 8.76 22.50
C ASP A 401 56.93 8.94 21.70
N ILE A 402 57.56 10.10 21.82
CA ILE A 402 58.90 10.33 21.28
C ILE A 402 59.87 9.56 22.18
N GLN A 403 59.95 8.22 22.02
CA GLN A 403 61.10 7.38 22.36
C GLN A 403 61.19 6.15 21.42
N SER A 404 62.21 6.20 20.56
CA SER A 404 63.02 5.12 19.95
C SER A 404 62.38 3.91 19.25
N GLU A 405 62.77 3.82 17.97
CA GLU A 405 63.19 2.63 17.21
C GLU A 405 62.14 1.59 16.75
N GLY A 406 62.09 1.45 15.42
CA GLY A 406 62.31 0.14 14.81
C GLY A 406 61.10 -0.53 14.15
N GLU A 407 61.25 -0.73 12.84
CA GLU A 407 60.59 -1.75 12.01
C GLU A 407 59.13 -1.52 11.63
N GLY A 408 58.95 -1.30 10.33
CA GLY A 408 57.64 -1.15 9.70
C GLY A 408 57.04 -2.49 9.29
N VAL A 409 55.75 -2.43 8.98
CA VAL A 409 55.07 -3.33 8.05
C VAL A 409 53.99 -2.49 7.36
N GLY A 410 53.93 -2.60 6.03
CA GLY A 410 52.92 -1.95 5.21
C GLY A 410 51.52 -2.52 5.43
N ALA A 411 50.53 -1.68 5.26
CA ALA A 411 49.15 -2.10 5.05
C ALA A 411 48.64 -1.41 3.77
N GLU A 412 48.18 -2.24 2.84
CA GLU A 412 47.49 -1.87 1.62
C GLU A 412 46.15 -1.16 1.91
N PRO A 413 45.63 -0.36 0.98
CA PRO A 413 44.39 0.38 1.19
C PRO A 413 43.18 -0.55 1.11
N GLU A 414 42.46 -0.70 2.22
CA GLU A 414 41.14 -1.34 2.22
C GLU A 414 40.09 -0.45 1.55
N GLU A 415 39.42 -1.08 0.60
CA GLU A 415 38.26 -0.70 -0.18
C GLU A 415 37.26 0.28 0.48
N GLU A 416 37.03 1.34 -0.29
CA GLU A 416 35.83 2.18 -0.37
C GLU A 416 34.52 1.37 -0.17
N GLN A 417 34.02 1.36 1.06
CA GLN A 417 32.67 0.86 1.36
C GLN A 417 31.65 1.91 0.93
N ALA A 418 31.02 1.62 -0.22
CA ALA A 418 29.85 2.29 -0.73
C ALA A 418 28.80 2.54 0.37
N ALA A 419 28.37 3.79 0.46
CA ALA A 419 27.23 4.22 1.25
C ALA A 419 26.05 3.26 1.03
N LYS A 420 25.63 2.58 2.10
CA LYS A 420 24.41 1.78 2.10
C LYS A 420 23.24 2.72 1.81
N ASN A 421 22.66 2.53 0.63
CA ASN A 421 21.48 3.20 0.11
C ASN A 421 20.38 3.17 1.20
N PRO A 422 19.91 4.32 1.73
CA PRO A 422 19.05 4.36 2.93
C PRO A 422 17.60 3.93 2.67
N GLY A 423 17.19 3.82 1.41
CA GLY A 423 15.92 3.21 1.03
C GLY A 423 16.12 1.72 0.84
N GLY A 424 15.46 0.89 1.66
CA GLY A 424 15.33 -0.54 1.37
C GLY A 424 14.79 -0.69 -0.05
N ARG A 425 15.66 -1.09 -0.98
CA ARG A 425 15.32 -1.21 -2.39
C ARG A 425 14.43 -2.43 -2.51
N ILE A 426 13.18 -2.22 -2.88
CA ILE A 426 12.30 -3.34 -3.16
C ILE A 426 12.69 -3.84 -4.55
N ILE A 427 13.17 -5.08 -4.61
CA ILE A 427 13.58 -5.68 -5.88
C ILE A 427 12.31 -5.93 -6.71
N LEU A 428 12.03 -4.98 -7.62
CA LEU A 428 10.97 -5.05 -8.62
C LEU A 428 11.45 -5.79 -9.89
N SER A 429 12.06 -6.98 -9.73
CA SER A 429 12.48 -7.85 -10.84
C SER A 429 11.41 -8.87 -11.21
#